data_AF-A0A2E0VVS4-F1
#
_entry.id   AF-A0A2E0VVS4-F1
#
_cell.length_a   1.000
_cell.length_b   1.000
_cell.length_c   1.000
_cell.angle_alpha   90.00
_cell.angle_beta   90.00
_cell.angle_gamma   90.00
#
_symmetry.space_group_name_H-M   'P 1'
#
loop_
_entity.id
_entity.type
_entity.pdbx_description
1 polymer ?
#
loop_
_entity_poly.entity_id
_entity_poly.type
_entity_poly.pdbx_seq_one_letter_code
_entity_poly.pdbx_strand_id
1 'polypeptide(L)'
;MQQRTKSFLLIELLWWIITALVILAFLYLPYHHGNGFSELGMINLYFILIFITLTRHLFLLKYTFLGYSLWAKVLVVFLCIPLLIYLYTQFQFVQLYIDDGNLETVFGHMRINEQYAMMNYIESEIIFFGVGSLIATVLMPIRMIISIWRMRNRGTV
;
A
#
# COMPACT_ATOMS: atom_id res chain seq x y z
N MET A 1 25.91 5.27 -20.80
CA MET A 1 24.56 5.74 -20.43
C MET A 1 23.45 4.73 -20.73
N GLN A 2 23.40 4.09 -21.92
CA GLN A 2 22.35 3.12 -22.31
C GLN A 2 22.25 1.85 -21.44
N GLN A 3 23.35 1.38 -20.84
CA GLN A 3 23.31 0.18 -19.99
C GLN A 3 22.67 0.46 -18.61
N ARG A 4 22.80 1.71 -18.12
CA ARG A 4 22.20 2.15 -16.85
C ARG A 4 20.68 2.22 -16.95
N THR A 5 20.15 2.79 -18.05
CA THR A 5 18.70 2.93 -18.30
C THR A 5 17.99 1.58 -18.47
N LYS A 6 18.63 0.59 -19.11
CA LYS A 6 18.09 -0.77 -19.19
C LYS A 6 17.91 -1.42 -17.81
N SER A 7 18.87 -1.23 -16.89
CA SER A 7 18.75 -1.75 -15.52
C SER A 7 17.64 -1.06 -14.72
N PHE A 8 17.43 0.25 -14.89
CA PHE A 8 16.34 0.97 -14.23
C PHE A 8 14.97 0.45 -14.70
N LEU A 9 14.77 0.29 -16.01
CA LEU A 9 13.52 -0.19 -16.58
C LEU A 9 13.21 -1.65 -16.20
N LEU A 10 14.22 -2.52 -16.12
CA LEU A 10 14.04 -3.90 -15.67
C LEU A 10 13.62 -3.96 -14.20
N ILE A 11 14.21 -3.14 -13.33
CA ILE A 11 13.83 -3.06 -11.91
C ILE A 11 12.41 -2.53 -11.76
N GLU A 12 12.03 -1.54 -12.57
CA GLU A 12 10.69 -0.97 -12.57
C GLU A 12 9.64 -1.99 -13.04
N LEU A 13 9.88 -2.67 -14.16
CA LEU A 13 9.00 -3.72 -14.70
C LEU A 13 8.86 -4.88 -13.72
N LEU A 14 9.96 -5.33 -13.12
CA LEU A 14 9.96 -6.41 -12.13
C LEU A 14 9.14 -6.04 -10.89
N TRP A 15 9.21 -4.78 -10.44
CA TRP A 15 8.38 -4.30 -9.34
C TRP A 15 6.90 -4.20 -9.70
N TRP A 16 6.56 -3.78 -10.92
CA TRP A 16 5.16 -3.78 -11.38
C TRP A 16 4.61 -5.21 -11.47
N ILE A 17 5.41 -6.18 -11.91
CA ILE A 17 5.03 -7.60 -11.91
C ILE A 17 4.82 -8.11 -10.48
N ILE A 18 5.72 -7.78 -9.54
CA ILE A 18 5.54 -8.12 -8.11
C ILE A 18 4.26 -7.48 -7.57
N THR A 19 4.01 -6.22 -7.88
CA THR A 19 2.81 -5.51 -7.43
C THR A 19 1.55 -6.18 -7.98
N ALA A 20 1.52 -6.53 -9.27
CA ALA A 20 0.41 -7.24 -9.89
C ALA A 20 0.20 -8.63 -9.30
N LEU A 21 1.27 -9.38 -9.02
CA LEU A 21 1.20 -10.68 -8.36
C LEU A 21 0.67 -10.59 -6.93
N VAL A 22 1.08 -9.57 -6.17
CA VAL A 22 0.58 -9.33 -4.81
C VAL A 22 -0.90 -8.95 -4.86
N ILE A 23 -1.29 -8.02 -5.72
CA ILE A 23 -2.72 -7.67 -5.93
C ILE A 23 -3.55 -8.90 -6.28
N LEU A 24 -3.08 -9.72 -7.22
CA LEU A 24 -3.75 -10.97 -7.60
C LEU A 24 -3.83 -11.96 -6.43
N ALA A 25 -2.73 -12.18 -5.71
CA ALA A 25 -2.70 -13.14 -4.60
C ALA A 25 -3.65 -12.75 -3.46
N PHE A 26 -3.68 -11.46 -3.12
CA PHE A 26 -4.42 -10.95 -1.96
C PHE A 26 -5.89 -10.64 -2.27
N LEU A 27 -6.23 -10.21 -3.50
CA LEU A 27 -7.64 -10.00 -3.88
C LEU A 27 -8.35 -11.25 -4.40
N TYR A 28 -7.65 -12.14 -5.09
CA TYR A 28 -8.32 -13.27 -5.73
C TYR A 28 -8.77 -14.34 -4.73
N LEU A 29 -8.01 -14.56 -3.64
CA LEU A 29 -8.29 -15.63 -2.67
C LEU A 29 -9.60 -15.43 -1.89
N PRO A 30 -9.86 -14.25 -1.27
CA PRO A 30 -11.05 -14.06 -0.44
C PRO A 30 -12.31 -13.68 -1.25
N TYR A 31 -12.19 -12.86 -2.30
CA TYR A 31 -13.35 -12.26 -2.99
C TYR A 31 -13.97 -13.12 -4.08
N HIS A 32 -13.31 -14.18 -4.52
CA HIS A 32 -13.91 -15.16 -5.44
C HIS A 32 -14.82 -16.18 -4.71
N HIS A 33 -14.63 -16.34 -3.40
CA HIS A 33 -15.42 -17.26 -2.56
C HIS A 33 -16.53 -16.54 -1.77
N GLY A 34 -16.40 -15.22 -1.54
CA GLY A 34 -17.45 -14.36 -0.95
C GLY A 34 -18.50 -13.89 -1.98
N ASN A 35 -19.61 -13.34 -1.49
CA ASN A 35 -20.65 -12.71 -2.33
C ASN A 35 -20.15 -11.37 -2.91
N GLY A 36 -19.29 -11.45 -3.94
CA GLY A 36 -18.82 -10.32 -4.73
C GLY A 36 -17.82 -9.40 -4.04
N PHE A 37 -17.22 -8.51 -4.83
CA PHE A 37 -16.34 -7.43 -4.37
C PHE A 37 -17.10 -6.49 -3.44
N SER A 38 -17.08 -6.76 -2.15
CA SER A 38 -17.67 -5.90 -1.12
C SER A 38 -16.86 -4.62 -0.97
N GLU A 39 -17.44 -3.60 -0.32
CA GLU A 39 -16.77 -2.32 -0.03
C GLU A 39 -15.44 -2.53 0.72
N LEU A 40 -15.37 -3.55 1.58
CA LEU A 40 -14.14 -3.96 2.27
C LEU A 40 -13.02 -4.38 1.30
N GLY A 41 -13.35 -5.04 0.19
CA GLY A 41 -12.36 -5.44 -0.81
C GLY A 41 -11.75 -4.26 -1.54
N MET A 42 -12.55 -3.23 -1.79
CA MET A 42 -12.05 -1.98 -2.37
C MET A 42 -11.12 -1.26 -1.38
N ILE A 43 -11.49 -1.20 -0.10
CA ILE A 43 -10.65 -0.57 0.93
C ILE A 43 -9.32 -1.33 1.09
N ASN A 44 -9.35 -2.65 1.15
CA ASN A 44 -8.15 -3.47 1.23
C ASN A 44 -7.25 -3.32 -0.01
N LEU A 45 -7.84 -3.28 -1.21
CA LEU A 45 -7.11 -3.00 -2.45
C LEU A 45 -6.36 -1.67 -2.37
N TYR A 46 -7.01 -0.61 -1.87
CA TYR A 46 -6.36 0.68 -1.70
C TYR A 46 -5.19 0.61 -0.70
N PHE A 47 -5.36 -0.07 0.43
CA PHE A 47 -4.27 -0.26 1.40
C PHE A 47 -3.07 -0.97 0.79
N ILE A 48 -3.29 -2.09 0.08
CA ILE A 48 -2.23 -2.85 -0.58
C ILE A 48 -1.51 -1.99 -1.63
N LEU A 49 -2.26 -1.31 -2.50
CA LEU A 49 -1.70 -0.45 -3.54
C LEU A 49 -0.83 0.66 -2.96
N ILE A 50 -1.35 1.35 -1.94
CA ILE A 50 -0.66 2.46 -1.31
C ILE A 50 0.56 1.95 -0.54
N PHE A 51 0.43 0.86 0.21
CA PHE A 51 1.55 0.24 0.94
C PHE A 51 2.69 -0.15 0.00
N ILE A 52 2.41 -0.90 -1.07
CA ILE A 52 3.44 -1.35 -2.02
C ILE A 52 4.07 -0.13 -2.71
N THR A 53 3.24 0.83 -3.14
CA THR A 53 3.71 2.03 -3.84
C THR A 53 4.62 2.86 -2.96
N LEU A 54 4.24 3.12 -1.70
CA LEU A 54 5.05 3.91 -0.77
C LEU A 54 6.29 3.14 -0.34
N THR A 55 6.18 1.85 -0.06
CA THR A 55 7.32 0.99 0.29
C THR A 55 8.35 0.94 -0.84
N ARG A 56 7.91 0.84 -2.09
CA ARG A 56 8.78 0.95 -3.27
C ARG A 56 9.53 2.27 -3.28
N HIS A 57 8.83 3.40 -3.11
CA HIS A 57 9.47 4.71 -3.15
C HIS A 57 10.31 5.01 -1.92
N LEU A 58 10.01 4.38 -0.78
CA LEU A 58 10.94 4.30 0.33
C LEU A 58 12.19 3.60 -0.20
N PHE A 59 12.25 2.28 -0.31
CA PHE A 59 13.52 1.59 -0.58
C PHE A 59 14.25 2.02 -1.86
N LEU A 60 13.54 2.27 -2.96
CA LEU A 60 14.10 2.53 -4.29
C LEU A 60 14.11 4.02 -4.69
N LEU A 61 14.10 4.95 -3.74
CA LEU A 61 14.13 6.39 -4.03
C LEU A 61 15.27 6.80 -5.00
N LYS A 62 16.44 6.17 -4.86
CA LYS A 62 17.62 6.43 -5.71
C LYS A 62 17.43 6.02 -7.18
N TYR A 63 16.48 5.12 -7.44
CA TYR A 63 16.22 4.55 -8.76
C TYR A 63 14.96 5.11 -9.43
N THR A 64 14.25 6.02 -8.76
CA THR A 64 13.02 6.64 -9.26
C THR A 64 13.25 8.10 -9.65
N PHE A 65 12.47 8.59 -10.61
CA PHE A 65 12.50 9.99 -11.06
C PHE A 65 12.30 11.00 -9.90
N LEU A 66 11.57 10.59 -8.85
CA LEU A 66 11.40 11.35 -7.61
C LEU A 66 12.72 11.73 -6.92
N GLY A 67 13.79 10.95 -7.11
CA GLY A 67 15.10 11.25 -6.56
C GLY A 67 15.71 12.55 -7.11
N TYR A 68 15.46 12.87 -8.38
CA TYR A 68 16.21 13.91 -9.10
C TYR A 68 15.52 15.28 -9.14
N SER A 69 14.21 15.35 -8.88
CA SER A 69 13.45 16.60 -8.88
C SER A 69 13.12 17.06 -7.45
N LEU A 70 13.64 18.23 -7.05
CA LEU A 70 13.31 18.85 -5.76
C LEU A 70 11.80 19.07 -5.60
N TRP A 71 11.16 19.58 -6.67
CA TRP A 71 9.73 19.88 -6.68
C TRP A 71 8.87 18.63 -6.50
N ALA A 72 9.26 17.50 -7.10
CA ALA A 72 8.55 16.23 -6.93
C ALA A 72 8.59 15.77 -5.46
N LYS A 73 9.74 15.90 -4.78
CA LYS A 73 9.87 15.54 -3.36
C LYS A 73 8.98 16.41 -2.47
N VAL A 74 8.97 17.72 -2.71
CA VAL A 74 8.14 18.67 -1.96
C VAL A 74 6.66 18.35 -2.17
N LEU A 75 6.22 18.13 -3.41
CA LEU A 75 4.83 17.75 -3.73
C LEU A 75 4.42 16.48 -2.98
N VAL A 76 5.27 15.46 -2.96
CA VAL A 76 4.97 14.20 -2.27
C VAL A 76 4.88 14.38 -0.75
N VAL A 77 5.74 15.21 -0.15
CA VAL A 77 5.63 15.53 1.29
C VAL A 77 4.28 16.15 1.61
N PHE A 78 3.81 17.10 0.80
CA PHE A 78 2.49 17.70 0.99
C PHE A 78 1.36 16.72 0.74
N LEU A 79 1.48 15.83 -0.26
CA LEU A 79 0.47 14.82 -0.59
C LEU A 79 0.34 13.73 0.49
N CYS A 80 1.40 13.45 1.25
CA CYS A 80 1.34 12.50 2.36
C CYS A 80 0.38 12.94 3.48
N ILE A 81 0.13 14.25 3.65
CA ILE A 81 -0.79 14.76 4.68
C ILE A 81 -2.25 14.35 4.42
N PRO A 82 -2.88 14.73 3.29
CA PRO A 82 -4.25 14.30 2.99
C PRO A 82 -4.34 12.79 2.81
N LEU A 83 -3.29 12.14 2.30
CA LEU A 83 -3.24 10.68 2.19
C LEU A 83 -3.31 10.00 3.56
N LEU A 84 -2.57 10.50 4.55
CA LEU A 84 -2.59 9.95 5.90
C LEU A 84 -3.98 10.07 6.54
N ILE A 85 -4.63 11.23 6.37
CA ILE A 85 -6.00 11.45 6.88
C ILE A 85 -6.96 10.46 6.22
N TYR A 86 -6.92 10.34 4.89
CA TYR A 86 -7.76 9.40 4.15
C TYR A 86 -7.57 7.96 4.62
N LEU A 87 -6.32 7.48 4.68
CA LEU A 87 -6.00 6.13 5.12
C LEU A 87 -6.46 5.86 6.56
N TYR A 88 -6.29 6.84 7.44
CA TYR A 88 -6.72 6.73 8.84
C TYR A 88 -8.25 6.61 8.95
N THR A 89 -9.00 7.43 8.22
CA THR A 89 -10.46 7.34 8.19
C THR A 89 -10.96 6.00 7.64
N GLN A 90 -10.35 5.51 6.55
CA GLN A 90 -10.70 4.19 6.00
C GLN A 90 -10.36 3.06 6.97
N PHE A 91 -9.23 3.16 7.68
CA PHE A 91 -8.82 2.16 8.66
C PHE A 91 -9.78 2.11 9.84
N GLN A 92 -10.20 3.27 10.35
CA GLN A 92 -11.20 3.36 11.41
C GLN A 92 -12.56 2.78 10.98
N PHE A 93 -12.99 3.05 9.74
CA PHE A 93 -14.22 2.48 9.19
C PHE A 93 -14.17 0.95 9.16
N VAL A 94 -13.05 0.37 8.71
CA VAL A 94 -12.90 -1.10 8.69
C VAL A 94 -12.92 -1.67 10.10
N GLN A 95 -12.20 -1.07 11.06
CA GLN A 95 -12.22 -1.55 12.44
C GLN A 95 -13.64 -1.58 13.00
N LEU A 96 -14.40 -0.49 12.83
CA LEU A 96 -15.79 -0.44 13.27
C LEU A 96 -16.66 -1.50 12.56
N TYR A 97 -16.47 -1.69 11.26
CA TYR A 97 -17.21 -2.69 10.48
C TYR A 97 -16.95 -4.12 10.99
N ILE A 98 -15.71 -4.42 11.35
CA ILE A 98 -15.29 -5.72 11.92
C ILE A 98 -15.86 -5.89 13.33
N ASP A 99 -15.72 -4.87 14.18
CA ASP A 99 -16.18 -4.88 15.57
C ASP A 99 -17.71 -5.05 15.69
N ASP A 100 -18.47 -4.46 14.76
CA ASP A 100 -19.93 -4.59 14.67
C ASP A 100 -20.41 -5.99 14.20
N GLY A 101 -19.49 -6.91 13.89
CA GLY A 101 -19.81 -8.28 13.45
C GLY A 101 -20.33 -8.38 12.01
N ASN A 102 -20.25 -7.31 11.22
CA ASN A 102 -20.79 -7.28 9.85
C ASN A 102 -20.07 -8.27 8.91
N LEU A 103 -18.85 -8.69 9.24
CA LEU A 103 -18.13 -9.74 8.51
C LEU A 103 -18.88 -11.08 8.48
N GLU A 104 -19.65 -11.41 9.54
CA GLU A 104 -20.41 -12.66 9.59
C GLU A 104 -21.50 -12.69 8.51
N THR A 105 -22.07 -11.54 8.16
CA THR A 105 -23.11 -11.41 7.13
C THR A 105 -22.55 -11.59 5.72
N VAL A 106 -21.27 -11.28 5.50
CA VAL A 106 -20.59 -11.40 4.19
C VAL A 106 -20.27 -12.85 3.84
N PHE A 107 -20.01 -13.68 4.86
CA PHE A 107 -19.60 -15.08 4.72
C PHE A 107 -20.66 -16.09 5.19
N GLY A 108 -21.88 -15.65 5.46
CA GLY A 108 -22.95 -16.50 6.00
C GLY A 108 -23.38 -17.67 5.11
N HIS A 109 -22.93 -17.74 3.86
CA HIS A 109 -23.14 -18.88 2.94
C HIS A 109 -22.09 -20.00 3.10
N MET A 110 -21.00 -19.76 3.84
CA MET A 110 -19.93 -20.73 4.06
C MET A 110 -20.21 -21.63 5.27
N ARG A 111 -19.48 -22.74 5.37
CA ARG A 111 -19.49 -23.56 6.59
C ARG A 111 -18.87 -22.77 7.74
N ILE A 112 -19.42 -22.87 8.95
CA ILE A 112 -18.99 -22.12 10.14
C ILE A 112 -17.45 -22.13 10.33
N ASN A 113 -16.80 -23.29 10.18
CA ASN A 113 -15.34 -23.40 10.33
C ASN A 113 -14.55 -22.68 9.22
N GLU A 114 -15.06 -22.69 7.99
CA GLU A 114 -14.45 -22.00 6.84
C GLU A 114 -14.68 -20.49 6.93
N GLN A 115 -15.86 -20.09 7.43
CA GLN A 115 -16.23 -18.70 7.69
C GLN A 115 -15.27 -18.05 8.70
N TYR A 116 -15.04 -18.67 9.86
CA TYR A 116 -14.11 -18.13 10.86
C TYR A 116 -12.67 -18.04 10.33
N ALA A 117 -12.22 -19.05 9.57
CA ALA A 117 -10.89 -19.02 8.95
C ALA A 117 -10.75 -17.86 7.95
N MET A 118 -11.79 -17.61 7.13
CA MET A 118 -11.81 -16.53 6.15
C MET A 118 -11.87 -15.15 6.81
N MET A 119 -12.70 -14.99 7.85
CA MET A 119 -12.79 -13.74 8.61
C MET A 119 -11.45 -13.36 9.24
N ASN A 120 -10.80 -14.30 9.92
CA ASN A 120 -9.48 -14.08 10.54
C ASN A 120 -8.40 -13.74 9.50
N TYR A 121 -8.46 -14.38 8.32
CA TYR A 121 -7.54 -14.10 7.23
C TYR A 121 -7.68 -12.66 6.73
N ILE A 122 -8.91 -12.23 6.43
CA ILE A 122 -9.20 -10.88 5.92
C ILE A 122 -8.87 -9.81 6.95
N GLU A 123 -9.21 -10.05 8.21
CA GLU A 123 -8.87 -9.12 9.29
C GLU A 123 -7.35 -8.95 9.40
N SER A 124 -6.60 -10.05 9.44
CA SER A 124 -5.14 -10.01 9.50
C SER A 124 -4.53 -9.29 8.29
N GLU A 125 -5.08 -9.53 7.11
CA GLU A 125 -4.67 -8.91 5.86
C GLU A 125 -4.87 -7.39 5.87
N ILE A 126 -6.09 -6.94 6.19
CA ILE A 126 -6.41 -5.50 6.22
C ILE A 126 -5.62 -4.80 7.33
N ILE A 127 -5.46 -5.41 8.50
CA ILE A 127 -4.64 -4.83 9.57
C ILE A 127 -3.19 -4.70 9.12
N PHE A 128 -2.62 -5.74 8.51
CA PHE A 128 -1.24 -5.73 8.05
C PHE A 128 -0.99 -4.63 7.01
N PHE A 129 -1.80 -4.58 5.95
CA PHE A 129 -1.63 -3.59 4.88
C PHE A 129 -2.10 -2.19 5.29
N GLY A 130 -3.16 -2.08 6.09
CA GLY A 130 -3.67 -0.84 6.63
C GLY A 130 -2.63 -0.14 7.50
N VAL A 131 -2.17 -0.81 8.55
CA VAL A 131 -1.13 -0.27 9.45
C VAL A 131 0.17 -0.04 8.68
N GLY A 132 0.57 -0.98 7.82
CA GLY A 132 1.74 -0.84 6.97
C GLY A 132 1.68 0.42 6.10
N SER A 133 0.54 0.69 5.47
CA SER A 133 0.35 1.86 4.61
C SER A 133 0.41 3.18 5.39
N LEU A 134 -0.14 3.21 6.61
CA LEU A 134 -0.06 4.36 7.52
C LEU A 134 1.40 4.64 7.90
N ILE A 135 2.12 3.61 8.35
CA ILE A 135 3.56 3.73 8.69
C ILE A 135 4.36 4.20 7.48
N ALA A 136 4.14 3.60 6.31
CA ALA A 136 4.84 3.98 5.09
C ALA A 136 4.54 5.44 4.70
N THR A 137 3.30 5.91 4.89
CA THR A 137 2.88 7.29 4.63
C THR A 137 3.58 8.29 5.54
N VAL A 138 3.83 7.93 6.81
CA VAL A 138 4.57 8.78 7.75
C VAL A 138 6.08 8.76 7.48
N LEU A 139 6.64 7.60 7.15
CA LEU A 139 8.08 7.47 6.86
C LEU A 139 8.49 8.14 5.55
N MET A 140 7.58 8.19 4.58
CA MET A 140 7.84 8.76 3.26
C MET A 140 8.29 10.23 3.28
N PRO A 141 7.59 11.18 3.93
CA PRO A 141 8.03 12.57 3.98
C PRO A 141 9.35 12.73 4.75
N ILE A 142 9.57 11.96 5.82
CA ILE A 142 10.85 11.97 6.56
C ILE A 142 12.00 11.61 5.63
N ARG A 143 11.84 10.55 4.84
CA ARG A 143 12.85 10.14 3.86
C ARG A 143 13.06 11.19 2.77
N MET A 144 12.00 11.85 2.31
CA MET A 144 12.10 12.93 1.32
C MET A 144 12.89 14.13 1.84
N ILE A 145 12.63 14.55 3.08
CA ILE A 145 13.35 15.66 3.73
C ILE A 145 14.84 15.33 3.84
N ILE A 146 15.19 14.11 4.25
CA ILE A 146 16.59 13.65 4.32
C ILE A 146 17.24 13.69 2.92
N SER A 147 16.54 13.24 1.88
CA SER A 147 17.07 13.27 0.51
C SER A 147 17.25 14.70 -0.03
N ILE A 148 16.32 15.62 0.27
CA ILE A 148 16.47 17.04 -0.08
C ILE A 148 17.73 17.63 0.58
N TRP A 149 17.92 17.35 1.87
CA TRP A 149 19.11 17.82 2.60
C TRP A 149 20.41 17.27 2.03
N ARG A 150 20.48 15.97 1.71
CA ARG A 150 21.65 15.35 1.07
C ARG A 150 21.96 15.95 -0.29
N MET A 151 20.92 16.23 -1.08
CA MET A 151 21.07 16.82 -2.42
C MET A 151 21.66 18.23 -2.34
N ARG A 152 21.22 19.04 -1.37
CA ARG A 152 21.72 20.41 -1.17
C ARG A 152 23.12 20.47 -0.55
N ASN A 153 23.44 19.59 0.40
CA ASN A 153 24.69 19.67 1.17
C ASN A 153 25.82 18.78 0.65
N ARG A 154 25.52 17.68 -0.06
CA ARG A 154 26.52 16.67 -0.45
C ARG A 154 26.50 16.33 -1.95
N GLY A 155 25.65 16.97 -2.75
CA GLY A 155 25.51 16.67 -4.18
C GLY A 155 25.11 15.23 -4.48
N THR A 156 24.53 14.52 -3.50
CA THR A 156 24.14 13.11 -3.58
C THR A 156 22.67 12.94 -3.21
N VAL A 157 22.01 11.98 -3.86
CA VAL A 157 20.56 11.72 -3.75
C VAL A 157 20.18 10.76 -2.64
#